data_AF-A0A1X7VI71-F1
#
_entry.id   AF-A0A1X7VI71-F1
#
_cell.length_a   1.000
_cell.length_b   1.000
_cell.length_c   1.000
_cell.angle_alpha   90.00
_cell.angle_beta   90.00
_cell.angle_gamma   90.00
#
_symmetry.space_group_name_H-M   'P 1'
#
loop_
_entity.id
_entity.type
_entity.pdbx_description
1 polymer ?
#
loop_
_entity_poly.entity_id
_entity_poly.type
_entity_poly.pdbx_seq_one_letter_code
_entity_poly.pdbx_strand_id
1 'polypeptide(L)'
;MEREENQNYENLTCDTTNEEPVYELCQLPAVKARRQEQTKNLKQKKDKKQTTWSKPIFILIVLLSLMVVLQISILCLLLVNMSTRDTTNTDATTGAISGNTGSPNFIEWANVVVSEVISNVTQSLPEWANGVVSQVNSNVTQSLPDFNKWANGVAQTMFQLLQSSPNFTEVDEQILQTTRDSAQKLINIVNTLSNLQDTSTSTAGVADDILLIAQELLVLHNDSTASPTSCKQIKEQQPNCPSGYYILAGTNGTHTAYCNMGSLCGSGGGWTRLAYLDMTDATQNCPSGFTIYHSGGVRACGKSSSRGGCVSVKFSSNSISYSQICGRVTGYQYGYVDTLNYYYGIDSPYVEGVSITRGSPRQHVWTLMAGINQVLSGSCPCNNGSTLSVQSFIGNNYFCESGVPNSSPSQILYTSDPLWDGQGCGSLESPCCNVPGIPWFHRDYGSTTTTDYIELRACTSISGEDSPVSYYEIYVK
;
A
#
# COMPACT_ATOMS: atom_id res chain seq x y z
N MET A 1 -3.35 -48.77 -5.20
CA MET A 1 -3.53 -47.99 -6.45
C MET A 1 -4.55 -46.93 -6.13
N GLU A 2 -4.09 -45.91 -5.40
CA GLU A 2 -4.83 -44.70 -5.06
C GLU A 2 -3.86 -43.55 -5.27
N ARG A 3 -4.34 -42.54 -5.99
CA ARG A 3 -3.60 -41.40 -6.50
C ARG A 3 -3.89 -40.26 -5.53
N GLU A 4 -2.96 -39.98 -4.63
CA GLU A 4 -3.03 -38.82 -3.75
C GLU A 4 -2.68 -37.56 -4.54
N GLU A 5 -3.65 -36.66 -4.72
CA GLU A 5 -3.39 -35.27 -5.11
C GLU A 5 -2.86 -34.52 -3.89
N ASN A 6 -1.56 -34.30 -3.90
CA ASN A 6 -0.84 -33.52 -2.91
C ASN A 6 -1.05 -32.02 -3.21
N GLN A 7 -1.91 -31.34 -2.45
CA GLN A 7 -2.00 -29.88 -2.48
C GLN A 7 -0.79 -29.29 -1.74
N ASN A 8 0.21 -28.90 -2.51
CA ASN A 8 1.37 -28.16 -2.05
C ASN A 8 0.91 -26.75 -1.63
N TYR A 9 1.14 -26.40 -0.36
CA TYR A 9 1.09 -25.01 0.10
C TYR A 9 2.28 -24.27 -0.52
N GLU A 10 2.03 -23.37 -1.48
CA GLU A 10 3.04 -22.44 -1.96
C GLU A 10 3.30 -21.38 -0.89
N ASN A 11 4.42 -21.55 -0.17
CA ASN A 11 5.06 -20.45 0.54
C ASN A 11 5.43 -19.36 -0.47
N LEU A 12 5.14 -18.10 -0.11
CA LEU A 12 5.51 -16.93 -0.91
C LEU A 12 7.04 -16.72 -0.83
N THR A 13 7.78 -17.45 -1.65
CA THR A 13 9.23 -17.26 -1.85
C THR A 13 9.46 -16.11 -2.83
N CYS A 14 10.11 -15.04 -2.37
CA CYS A 14 10.76 -14.07 -3.26
C CYS A 14 11.93 -14.80 -3.95
N ASP A 15 11.70 -15.33 -5.14
CA ASP A 15 12.72 -15.99 -5.93
C ASP A 15 13.62 -14.95 -6.63
N THR A 16 14.92 -15.16 -6.54
CA THR A 16 15.96 -14.33 -7.14
C THR A 16 16.25 -14.82 -8.55
N THR A 17 16.16 -13.95 -9.55
CA THR A 17 16.90 -14.16 -10.81
C THR A 17 17.68 -12.89 -11.16
N ASN A 18 19.01 -13.02 -11.12
CA ASN A 18 19.93 -12.08 -11.76
C ASN A 18 19.99 -12.45 -13.24
N GLU A 19 19.60 -11.52 -14.14
CA GLU A 19 20.21 -11.21 -15.44
C GLU A 19 19.28 -10.30 -16.27
N GLU A 20 19.68 -9.03 -16.43
CA GLU A 20 19.27 -8.04 -17.46
C GLU A 20 17.78 -7.62 -17.63
N PRO A 21 17.51 -6.41 -18.16
CA PRO A 21 16.43 -5.55 -17.68
C PRO A 21 15.12 -5.84 -18.39
N VAL A 22 14.27 -6.63 -17.75
CA VAL A 22 12.83 -6.63 -18.03
C VAL A 22 12.15 -5.92 -16.87
N TYR A 23 11.37 -4.89 -17.19
CA TYR A 23 10.63 -4.05 -16.25
C TYR A 23 9.55 -4.89 -15.56
N GLU A 24 9.93 -5.61 -14.51
CA GLU A 24 8.98 -6.32 -13.65
C GLU A 24 8.63 -5.45 -12.45
N LEU A 25 7.39 -4.97 -12.47
CA LEU A 25 6.72 -4.30 -11.37
C LEU A 25 6.44 -5.34 -10.27
N CYS A 26 7.07 -5.22 -9.09
CA CYS A 26 6.65 -5.98 -7.92
C CYS A 26 5.22 -5.58 -7.55
N GLN A 27 4.23 -6.35 -8.00
CA GLN A 27 2.84 -6.18 -7.59
C GLN A 27 2.56 -7.00 -6.33
N LEU A 28 2.10 -6.32 -5.27
CA LEU A 28 1.35 -6.96 -4.20
C LEU A 28 0.05 -7.55 -4.79
N PRO A 29 -0.42 -8.73 -4.35
CA PRO A 29 -1.63 -9.32 -4.88
C PRO A 29 -2.85 -8.47 -4.50
N ALA A 30 -3.40 -7.75 -5.49
CA ALA A 30 -4.64 -7.01 -5.33
C ALA A 30 -5.84 -7.98 -5.28
N VAL A 31 -6.63 -7.90 -4.20
CA VAL A 31 -7.98 -8.44 -4.15
C VAL A 31 -8.82 -7.74 -5.23
N LYS A 32 -9.46 -8.57 -6.07
CA LYS A 32 -10.13 -8.19 -7.32
C LYS A 32 -11.40 -7.36 -7.06
N ALA A 33 -11.25 -6.05 -6.89
CA ALA A 33 -12.36 -5.10 -7.01
C ALA A 33 -12.64 -4.80 -8.50
N ARG A 34 -13.77 -5.29 -9.00
CA ARG A 34 -14.29 -4.97 -10.33
C ARG A 34 -14.73 -3.49 -10.38
N ARG A 35 -14.01 -2.63 -11.10
CA ARG A 35 -14.62 -1.45 -11.74
C ARG A 35 -13.86 -1.01 -12.99
N GLN A 36 -14.65 -0.55 -13.94
CA GLN A 36 -14.40 -0.40 -15.38
C GLN A 36 -13.36 0.67 -15.71
N GLU A 37 -12.52 0.37 -16.71
CA GLU A 37 -11.77 1.37 -17.45
C GLU A 37 -12.54 1.75 -18.72
N GLN A 38 -12.73 3.05 -18.91
CA GLN A 38 -13.53 3.65 -19.97
C GLN A 38 -12.57 4.32 -20.98
N THR A 39 -12.26 3.61 -22.07
CA THR A 39 -11.58 4.22 -23.23
C THR A 39 -12.64 4.84 -24.15
N LYS A 40 -12.59 6.18 -24.33
CA LYS A 40 -13.30 6.87 -25.42
C LYS A 40 -12.42 6.86 -26.66
N ASN A 41 -12.91 6.31 -27.77
CA ASN A 41 -13.06 7.05 -29.03
C ASN A 41 -13.93 6.33 -30.07
N LEU A 42 -14.86 7.13 -30.62
CA LEU A 42 -15.82 6.96 -31.72
C LEU A 42 -15.59 5.83 -32.75
N LYS A 43 -16.63 5.00 -32.98
CA LYS A 43 -17.43 5.00 -34.22
C LYS A 43 -18.70 4.12 -34.11
N GLN A 44 -19.77 4.61 -34.73
CA GLN A 44 -21.14 4.13 -34.73
C GLN A 44 -21.35 2.67 -35.18
N LYS A 45 -22.25 1.94 -34.51
CA LYS A 45 -23.34 1.19 -35.17
C LYS A 45 -24.46 0.85 -34.18
N LYS A 46 -25.66 1.36 -34.45
CA LYS A 46 -26.92 0.95 -33.81
C LYS A 46 -27.26 -0.46 -34.28
N ASP A 47 -27.35 -1.41 -33.36
CA ASP A 47 -28.18 -2.61 -33.55
C ASP A 47 -28.87 -2.96 -32.22
N LYS A 48 -30.21 -2.94 -32.23
CA LYS A 48 -31.08 -3.35 -31.13
C LYS A 48 -30.84 -4.84 -30.85
N LYS A 49 -30.23 -5.19 -29.72
CA LYS A 49 -30.21 -6.57 -29.23
C LYS A 49 -31.32 -6.78 -28.21
N GLN A 50 -32.38 -7.38 -28.73
CA GLN A 50 -33.56 -7.90 -28.04
C GLN A 50 -33.12 -8.89 -26.95
N THR A 51 -33.52 -8.65 -25.70
CA THR A 51 -33.28 -9.55 -24.57
C THR A 51 -34.22 -10.75 -24.68
N THR A 52 -33.75 -11.86 -25.23
CA THR A 52 -34.42 -13.16 -25.13
C THR A 52 -34.28 -13.70 -23.71
N TRP A 53 -35.27 -13.46 -22.87
CA TRP A 53 -35.46 -14.21 -21.62
C TRP A 53 -35.82 -15.65 -21.96
N SER A 54 -35.20 -16.62 -21.27
CA SER A 54 -35.49 -18.03 -21.46
C SER A 54 -36.95 -18.32 -21.06
N LYS A 55 -37.72 -18.93 -21.97
CA LYS A 55 -39.12 -19.36 -21.79
C LYS A 55 -39.46 -19.98 -20.42
N PRO A 56 -38.58 -20.78 -19.75
CA PRO A 56 -38.89 -21.29 -18.41
C PRO A 56 -39.06 -20.21 -17.32
N ILE A 57 -38.35 -19.08 -17.41
CA ILE A 57 -38.43 -18.02 -16.37
C ILE A 57 -39.78 -17.29 -16.45
N PHE A 58 -40.27 -17.04 -17.66
CA PHE A 58 -41.58 -16.41 -17.85
C PHE A 58 -42.72 -17.31 -17.36
N ILE A 59 -42.62 -18.62 -17.58
CA ILE A 59 -43.58 -19.61 -17.08
C ILE A 59 -43.57 -19.66 -15.55
N LEU A 60 -42.39 -19.58 -14.92
CA LEU A 60 -42.27 -19.57 -13.46
C LEU A 60 -42.92 -18.32 -12.83
N ILE A 61 -42.74 -17.15 -13.45
CA ILE A 61 -43.35 -15.88 -12.99
C ILE A 61 -44.87 -15.93 -13.14
N VAL A 62 -45.39 -16.50 -14.24
CA VAL A 62 -46.84 -16.65 -14.46
C VAL A 62 -47.44 -17.62 -13.45
N LEU A 63 -46.78 -18.74 -13.13
CA LEU A 63 -47.23 -19.71 -12.13
C LEU A 63 -47.25 -19.12 -10.71
N LEU A 64 -46.21 -18.38 -10.33
CA LEU A 64 -46.17 -17.68 -9.04
C LEU A 64 -47.28 -16.63 -8.92
N SER A 65 -47.55 -15.90 -10.01
CA SER A 65 -48.64 -14.91 -10.06
C SER A 65 -50.01 -15.57 -9.89
N LEU A 66 -50.25 -16.72 -10.52
CA LEU A 66 -51.50 -17.47 -10.38
C LEU A 66 -51.68 -18.04 -8.96
N MET A 67 -50.61 -18.53 -8.33
CA MET A 67 -50.67 -18.99 -6.94
C MET A 67 -51.06 -17.86 -5.98
N VAL A 68 -50.49 -16.67 -6.15
CA VAL A 68 -50.83 -15.50 -5.30
C VAL A 68 -52.28 -15.06 -5.49
N VAL A 69 -52.78 -15.04 -6.74
CA VAL A 69 -54.19 -14.70 -7.02
C VAL A 69 -55.13 -15.74 -6.41
N LEU A 70 -54.79 -17.03 -6.46
CA LEU A 70 -55.57 -18.09 -5.83
C LEU A 70 -55.65 -17.90 -4.31
N GLN A 71 -54.52 -17.59 -3.66
CA GLN A 71 -54.48 -17.34 -2.21
C GLN A 71 -55.32 -16.12 -1.82
N ILE A 72 -55.28 -15.04 -2.60
CA ILE A 72 -56.11 -13.85 -2.37
C ILE A 72 -57.60 -14.17 -2.57
N SER A 73 -57.96 -14.98 -3.57
CA SER A 73 -59.35 -15.37 -3.80
C SER A 73 -59.92 -16.23 -2.67
N ILE A 74 -59.12 -17.15 -2.11
CA ILE A 74 -59.48 -17.96 -0.95
C ILE A 74 -59.66 -17.06 0.29
N LEU A 75 -58.77 -16.09 0.49
CA LEU A 75 -58.88 -15.12 1.58
C LEU A 75 -60.15 -14.26 1.45
N CYS A 76 -60.49 -13.78 0.24
CA CYS A 76 -61.73 -13.06 -0.01
C CYS A 76 -62.97 -13.92 0.24
N LEU A 77 -62.97 -15.21 -0.15
CA LEU A 77 -64.07 -16.14 0.13
C LEU A 77 -64.24 -16.38 1.64
N LEU A 78 -63.14 -16.50 2.38
CA LEU A 78 -63.17 -16.63 3.85
C LEU A 78 -63.71 -15.35 4.51
N LEU A 79 -63.34 -14.18 4.01
CA LEU A 79 -63.85 -12.89 4.51
C LEU A 79 -65.34 -12.67 4.17
N VAL A 80 -65.82 -13.10 3.00
CA VAL A 80 -67.25 -13.07 2.66
C VAL A 80 -68.05 -14.04 3.54
N ASN A 81 -67.51 -15.23 3.80
CA ASN A 81 -68.15 -16.22 4.67
C ASN A 81 -68.22 -15.76 6.15
N MET A 82 -67.31 -14.87 6.55
CA MET A 82 -67.34 -14.17 7.84
C MET A 82 -68.35 -13.01 7.83
N SER A 83 -68.53 -12.31 6.70
CA SER A 83 -69.46 -11.19 6.57
C SER A 83 -70.92 -11.61 6.37
N THR A 84 -71.20 -12.81 5.88
CA THR A 84 -72.58 -13.34 5.75
C THR A 84 -73.12 -13.95 7.04
N ARG A 85 -72.33 -13.94 8.12
CA ARG A 85 -72.70 -14.57 9.41
C ARG A 85 -73.22 -13.61 10.47
N ASP A 86 -73.25 -12.31 10.20
CA ASP A 86 -73.84 -11.30 11.07
C ASP A 86 -74.80 -10.38 10.30
N THR A 87 -75.97 -10.90 9.95
CA THR A 87 -77.20 -10.09 9.83
C THR A 87 -78.40 -11.02 9.76
N THR A 88 -78.95 -11.34 10.93
CA THR A 88 -80.38 -11.34 11.26
C THR A 88 -80.58 -12.14 12.55
N ASN A 89 -80.94 -11.46 13.64
CA ASN A 89 -82.18 -11.73 14.36
C ASN A 89 -82.28 -10.89 15.63
N THR A 90 -83.16 -9.88 15.58
CA THR A 90 -83.95 -9.46 16.73
C THR A 90 -85.44 -9.58 16.37
N ASP A 91 -86.12 -10.28 17.26
CA ASP A 91 -87.53 -10.17 17.65
C ASP A 91 -88.69 -10.87 16.91
N ALA A 92 -89.38 -11.63 17.77
CA ALA A 92 -90.84 -11.77 17.93
C ALA A 92 -91.60 -12.87 17.16
N THR A 93 -91.86 -13.94 17.93
CA THR A 93 -93.18 -14.57 18.19
C THR A 93 -94.02 -15.05 17.00
N THR A 94 -94.29 -16.36 16.91
CA THR A 94 -95.57 -17.05 17.25
C THR A 94 -95.63 -18.43 16.58
N GLY A 95 -95.91 -19.50 17.34
CA GLY A 95 -96.74 -20.63 16.87
C GLY A 95 -96.08 -21.99 16.56
N ALA A 96 -96.46 -22.98 17.38
CA ALA A 96 -96.71 -24.40 17.06
C ALA A 96 -95.55 -25.44 16.96
N ILE A 97 -95.44 -26.20 18.06
CA ILE A 97 -95.26 -27.66 18.23
C ILE A 97 -95.13 -28.52 16.96
N SER A 98 -94.02 -29.28 16.84
CA SER A 98 -93.97 -30.77 16.75
C SER A 98 -92.61 -31.28 16.24
N GLY A 99 -92.08 -32.32 16.86
CA GLY A 99 -91.21 -33.30 16.18
C GLY A 99 -89.72 -33.24 16.51
N ASN A 100 -89.32 -34.04 17.49
CA ASN A 100 -87.94 -34.41 17.82
C ASN A 100 -87.27 -35.18 16.65
N THR A 101 -86.22 -34.62 16.06
CA THR A 101 -85.13 -35.38 15.43
C THR A 101 -83.82 -34.79 15.93
N GLY A 102 -83.16 -35.50 16.85
CA GLY A 102 -81.90 -35.08 17.47
C GLY A 102 -80.82 -34.82 16.42
N SER A 103 -80.52 -33.54 16.22
CA SER A 103 -79.32 -33.08 15.53
C SER A 103 -78.09 -33.41 16.38
N PRO A 104 -76.98 -33.91 15.80
CA PRO A 104 -75.79 -34.23 16.56
C PRO A 104 -75.29 -32.97 17.29
N ASN A 105 -74.95 -33.13 18.57
CA ASN A 105 -74.41 -32.06 19.39
C ASN A 105 -73.07 -31.61 18.80
N PHE A 106 -73.07 -30.52 18.04
CA PHE A 106 -71.89 -29.99 17.36
C PHE A 106 -70.76 -29.63 18.34
N ILE A 107 -71.09 -29.33 19.60
CA ILE A 107 -70.11 -29.07 20.65
C ILE A 107 -69.38 -30.35 21.04
N GLU A 108 -70.08 -31.48 21.09
CA GLU A 108 -69.50 -32.78 21.41
C GLU A 108 -68.59 -33.28 20.28
N TRP A 109 -69.03 -33.10 19.02
CA TRP A 109 -68.20 -33.40 17.84
C TRP A 109 -66.95 -32.49 17.78
N ALA A 110 -67.09 -31.19 18.02
CA ALA A 110 -65.97 -30.26 18.02
C ALA A 110 -64.95 -30.59 19.11
N ASN A 111 -65.41 -31.00 20.30
CA ASN A 111 -64.53 -31.41 21.39
C ASN A 111 -63.78 -32.71 21.06
N VAL A 112 -64.42 -33.66 20.38
CA VAL A 112 -63.76 -34.90 19.91
C VAL A 112 -62.70 -34.58 18.86
N VAL A 113 -62.99 -33.73 17.87
CA VAL A 113 -62.01 -33.34 16.83
C VAL A 113 -60.84 -32.57 17.43
N VAL A 114 -61.10 -31.64 18.36
CA VAL A 114 -60.04 -30.90 19.06
C VAL A 114 -59.19 -31.84 19.91
N SER A 115 -59.80 -32.81 20.61
CA SER A 115 -59.08 -33.84 21.35
C SER A 115 -58.20 -34.71 20.45
N GLU A 116 -58.71 -35.14 19.29
CA GLU A 116 -57.97 -35.96 18.32
C GLU A 116 -56.78 -35.21 17.72
N VAL A 117 -56.98 -33.93 17.37
CA VAL A 117 -55.94 -33.07 16.80
C VAL A 117 -54.89 -32.73 17.85
N ILE A 118 -55.29 -32.38 19.08
CA ILE A 118 -54.36 -32.13 20.18
C ILE A 118 -53.59 -33.41 20.50
N SER A 119 -54.23 -34.57 20.56
CA SER A 119 -53.56 -35.86 20.78
C SER A 119 -52.51 -36.16 19.70
N ASN A 120 -52.88 -36.04 18.42
CA ASN A 120 -51.97 -36.30 17.30
C ASN A 120 -50.83 -35.28 17.23
N VAL A 121 -51.08 -33.99 17.48
CA VAL A 121 -50.04 -32.96 17.48
C VAL A 121 -49.12 -33.12 18.70
N THR A 122 -49.65 -33.50 19.86
CA THR A 122 -48.84 -33.65 21.08
C THR A 122 -48.00 -34.93 21.06
N GLN A 123 -48.40 -35.99 20.34
CA GLN A 123 -47.59 -37.21 20.17
C GLN A 123 -46.61 -37.14 18.99
N SER A 124 -47.04 -36.63 17.82
CA SER A 124 -46.22 -36.72 16.59
C SER A 124 -45.16 -35.62 16.48
N LEU A 125 -45.40 -34.44 17.04
CA LEU A 125 -44.47 -33.31 16.94
C LEU A 125 -43.18 -33.53 17.76
N PRO A 126 -43.24 -34.07 19.00
CA PRO A 126 -42.03 -34.43 19.74
C PRO A 126 -41.24 -35.56 19.10
N GLU A 127 -41.90 -36.57 18.52
CA GLU A 127 -41.23 -37.66 17.80
C GLU A 127 -40.53 -37.16 16.54
N TRP A 128 -41.18 -36.29 15.76
CA TRP A 128 -40.56 -35.62 14.62
C TRP A 128 -39.39 -34.73 15.04
N ALA A 129 -39.56 -33.92 16.09
CA ALA A 129 -38.49 -33.06 16.60
C ALA A 129 -37.30 -33.88 17.11
N ASN A 130 -37.55 -35.00 17.81
CA ASN A 130 -36.51 -35.94 18.24
C ASN A 130 -35.82 -36.61 17.05
N GLY A 131 -36.55 -36.92 15.97
CA GLY A 131 -36.00 -37.44 14.73
C GLY A 131 -35.08 -36.44 14.02
N VAL A 132 -35.49 -35.17 13.92
CA VAL A 132 -34.66 -34.09 13.36
C VAL A 132 -33.43 -33.86 14.23
N VAL A 133 -33.60 -33.82 15.56
CA VAL A 133 -32.50 -33.68 16.51
C VAL A 133 -31.53 -34.85 16.41
N SER A 134 -32.00 -36.10 16.32
CA SER A 134 -31.10 -37.27 16.19
C SER A 134 -30.36 -37.26 14.86
N GLN A 135 -31.00 -36.80 13.79
CA GLN A 135 -30.41 -36.72 12.46
C GLN A 135 -29.34 -35.62 12.40
N VAL A 136 -29.61 -34.45 12.99
CA VAL A 136 -28.63 -33.37 13.18
C VAL A 136 -27.49 -33.84 14.08
N ASN A 137 -27.77 -34.49 15.21
CA ASN A 137 -26.72 -35.00 16.11
C ASN A 137 -25.85 -36.05 15.42
N SER A 138 -26.43 -36.98 14.67
CA SER A 138 -25.68 -38.00 13.93
C SER A 138 -24.77 -37.41 12.85
N ASN A 139 -25.25 -36.37 12.14
CA ASN A 139 -24.48 -35.69 11.11
C ASN A 139 -23.38 -34.81 11.71
N VAL A 140 -23.62 -34.13 12.83
CA VAL A 140 -22.63 -33.29 13.52
C VAL A 140 -21.56 -34.15 14.21
N THR A 141 -21.95 -35.28 14.79
CA THR A 141 -21.03 -36.17 15.52
C THR A 141 -20.18 -37.03 14.58
N GLN A 142 -20.64 -37.34 13.36
CA GLN A 142 -19.82 -38.00 12.34
C GLN A 142 -18.90 -37.04 11.56
N SER A 143 -19.22 -35.75 11.49
CA SER A 143 -18.46 -34.78 10.69
C SER A 143 -17.39 -34.01 11.46
N LEU A 144 -17.43 -34.01 12.81
CA LEU A 144 -16.34 -33.51 13.64
C LEU A 144 -15.50 -34.67 14.19
N PRO A 145 -14.25 -34.88 13.72
CA PRO A 145 -13.30 -35.67 14.50
C PRO A 145 -13.12 -34.95 15.84
N ASP A 146 -13.32 -35.67 16.95
CA ASP A 146 -13.22 -35.23 18.34
C ASP A 146 -12.36 -33.96 18.51
N PHE A 147 -13.02 -32.80 18.49
CA PHE A 147 -12.36 -31.49 18.42
C PHE A 147 -11.40 -31.30 19.59
N ASN A 148 -11.70 -31.91 20.75
CA ASN A 148 -10.83 -31.91 21.92
C ASN A 148 -9.53 -32.66 21.66
N LYS A 149 -9.58 -33.77 20.92
CA LYS A 149 -8.38 -34.54 20.55
C LYS A 149 -7.53 -33.78 19.52
N TRP A 150 -8.18 -33.14 18.54
CA TRP A 150 -7.49 -32.30 17.56
C TRP A 150 -6.84 -31.07 18.20
N ALA A 151 -7.58 -30.32 19.02
CA ALA A 151 -7.08 -29.12 19.71
C ALA A 151 -5.94 -29.45 20.68
N ASN A 152 -6.06 -30.53 21.45
CA ASN A 152 -4.96 -31.01 22.30
C ASN A 152 -3.74 -31.44 21.48
N GLY A 153 -3.93 -32.06 20.31
CA GLY A 153 -2.85 -32.44 19.40
C GLY A 153 -2.10 -31.23 18.84
N VAL A 154 -2.83 -30.19 18.42
CA VAL A 154 -2.22 -28.93 17.93
C VAL A 154 -1.46 -28.23 19.06
N ALA A 155 -2.05 -28.13 20.26
CA ALA A 155 -1.41 -27.51 21.42
C ALA A 155 -0.11 -28.23 21.84
N GLN A 156 -0.11 -29.56 21.87
CA GLN A 156 1.10 -30.33 22.21
C GLN A 156 2.18 -30.24 21.14
N THR A 157 1.80 -30.22 19.86
CA THR A 157 2.76 -30.06 18.75
C THR A 157 3.43 -28.70 18.80
N MET A 158 2.65 -27.64 19.09
CA MET A 158 3.17 -26.28 19.25
C MET A 158 4.11 -26.16 20.46
N PHE A 159 3.78 -26.81 21.58
CA PHE A 159 4.62 -26.81 22.79
C PHE A 159 5.95 -27.55 22.58
N GLN A 160 5.94 -28.67 21.84
CA GLN A 160 7.14 -29.41 21.44
C GLN A 160 8.05 -28.59 20.51
N LEU A 161 7.47 -27.90 19.52
CA LEU A 161 8.20 -27.03 18.59
C LEU A 161 8.92 -25.89 19.35
N LEU A 162 8.25 -25.27 20.32
CA LEU A 162 8.80 -24.19 21.14
C LEU A 162 9.95 -24.63 22.06
N GLN A 163 9.97 -25.89 22.51
CA GLN A 163 11.06 -26.42 23.34
C GLN A 163 12.31 -26.83 22.53
N SER A 164 12.19 -26.97 21.21
CA SER A 164 13.25 -27.53 20.35
C SER A 164 14.23 -26.52 19.76
N SER A 165 14.00 -25.21 19.92
CA SER A 165 14.82 -24.15 19.33
C SER A 165 15.67 -23.46 20.40
N PRO A 166 17.02 -23.58 20.39
CA PRO A 166 17.84 -23.22 21.55
C PRO A 166 18.39 -21.78 21.53
N ASN A 167 17.77 -20.82 20.84
CA ASN A 167 18.25 -19.44 20.90
C ASN A 167 17.18 -18.43 20.44
N PHE A 168 16.68 -17.65 21.38
CA PHE A 168 15.78 -16.54 21.09
C PHE A 168 16.14 -15.33 21.97
N THR A 169 16.16 -14.15 21.35
CA THR A 169 16.54 -12.82 21.85
C THR A 169 15.33 -12.02 22.36
N GLU A 170 15.54 -10.84 22.95
CA GLU A 170 14.53 -10.02 23.66
C GLU A 170 13.25 -9.66 22.86
N VAL A 171 13.28 -9.63 21.52
CA VAL A 171 12.07 -9.46 20.66
C VAL A 171 11.14 -10.68 20.74
N ASP A 172 11.69 -11.85 21.08
CA ASP A 172 10.97 -13.10 21.17
C ASP A 172 10.13 -13.20 22.44
N GLU A 173 10.44 -12.45 23.51
CA GLU A 173 9.61 -12.46 24.73
C GLU A 173 8.21 -11.90 24.48
N GLN A 174 8.08 -10.82 23.69
CA GLN A 174 6.78 -10.25 23.36
C GLN A 174 5.96 -11.19 22.46
N ILE A 175 6.59 -11.80 21.46
CA ILE A 175 5.92 -12.74 20.55
C ILE A 175 5.53 -14.01 21.31
N LEU A 176 6.42 -14.54 22.15
CA LEU A 176 6.17 -15.70 22.99
C LEU A 176 5.07 -15.43 24.02
N GLN A 177 5.06 -14.25 24.64
CA GLN A 177 4.04 -13.86 25.59
C GLN A 177 2.68 -13.66 24.91
N THR A 178 2.65 -12.98 23.76
CA THR A 178 1.42 -12.80 22.96
C THR A 178 0.86 -14.15 22.49
N THR A 179 1.74 -15.07 22.10
CA THR A 179 1.36 -16.43 21.70
C THR A 179 0.83 -17.24 22.89
N ARG A 180 1.47 -17.12 24.06
CA ARG A 180 1.04 -17.76 25.31
C ARG A 180 -0.32 -17.23 25.78
N ASP A 181 -0.53 -15.91 25.69
CA ASP A 181 -1.79 -15.27 26.04
C ASP A 181 -2.91 -15.67 25.08
N SER A 182 -2.61 -15.78 23.79
CA SER A 182 -3.55 -16.25 22.76
C SER A 182 -3.93 -17.72 22.96
N ALA A 183 -2.94 -18.57 23.29
CA ALA A 183 -3.18 -19.97 23.62
C ALA A 183 -4.02 -20.13 24.89
N GLN A 184 -3.78 -19.33 25.92
CA GLN A 184 -4.56 -19.34 27.16
C GLN A 184 -6.01 -18.89 26.91
N LYS A 185 -6.22 -17.86 26.08
CA LYS A 185 -7.56 -17.45 25.64
C LYS A 185 -8.28 -18.57 24.90
N LEU A 186 -7.57 -19.27 24.00
CA LEU A 186 -8.13 -20.42 23.28
C LEU A 186 -8.52 -21.57 24.23
N ILE A 187 -7.68 -21.89 25.21
CA ILE A 187 -7.99 -22.90 26.24
C ILE A 187 -9.23 -22.49 27.04
N ASN A 188 -9.36 -21.22 27.39
CA ASN A 188 -10.53 -20.71 28.11
C ASN A 188 -11.81 -20.82 27.25
N ILE A 189 -11.74 -20.54 25.95
CA ILE A 189 -12.85 -20.73 25.01
C ILE A 189 -13.23 -22.20 24.93
N VAL A 190 -12.26 -23.10 24.78
CA VAL A 190 -12.50 -24.55 24.69
C VAL A 190 -13.13 -25.09 25.97
N ASN A 191 -12.63 -24.67 27.14
CA ASN A 191 -13.21 -25.04 28.43
C ASN A 191 -14.62 -24.48 28.61
N THR A 192 -14.88 -23.27 28.11
CA THR A 192 -16.21 -22.64 28.17
C THR A 192 -17.19 -23.38 27.26
N LEU A 193 -16.79 -23.70 26.03
CA LEU A 193 -17.56 -24.53 25.08
C LEU A 193 -17.81 -25.94 25.61
N SER A 194 -16.81 -26.55 26.26
CA SER A 194 -16.91 -27.87 26.89
C SER A 194 -17.91 -27.91 28.05
N ASN A 195 -18.20 -26.77 28.67
CA ASN A 195 -19.17 -26.65 29.77
C ASN A 195 -20.58 -26.28 29.28
N LEU A 196 -20.80 -26.17 27.96
CA LEU A 196 -22.12 -25.95 27.38
C LEU A 196 -22.92 -27.25 27.34
N GLN A 197 -23.41 -27.65 28.52
CA GLN A 197 -24.60 -28.48 28.63
C GLN A 197 -25.82 -27.52 28.64
N ASP A 198 -26.46 -27.37 27.48
CA ASP A 198 -27.79 -26.77 27.27
C ASP A 198 -28.18 -25.56 28.15
N THR A 199 -27.83 -24.32 27.77
CA THR A 199 -28.66 -23.13 28.13
C THR A 199 -28.37 -21.90 27.27
N SER A 200 -29.43 -21.22 26.82
CA SER A 200 -29.44 -20.11 25.84
C SER A 200 -28.73 -18.82 26.26
N THR A 201 -28.37 -18.67 27.53
CA THR A 201 -27.73 -17.46 28.08
C THR A 201 -26.24 -17.35 27.74
N SER A 202 -25.54 -18.46 27.43
CA SER A 202 -24.10 -18.41 27.11
C SER A 202 -23.81 -17.84 25.71
N THR A 203 -24.79 -17.89 24.80
CA THR A 203 -24.65 -17.47 23.40
C THR A 203 -24.39 -15.97 23.27
N ALA A 204 -24.87 -15.14 24.20
CA ALA A 204 -24.68 -13.69 24.16
C ALA A 204 -23.26 -13.27 24.58
N GLY A 205 -22.70 -13.89 25.63
CA GLY A 205 -21.33 -13.62 26.06
C GLY A 205 -20.29 -14.07 25.03
N VAL A 206 -20.51 -15.24 24.41
CA VAL A 206 -19.66 -15.74 23.33
C VAL A 206 -19.75 -14.85 22.08
N ALA A 207 -20.94 -14.34 21.76
CA ALA A 207 -21.10 -13.42 20.63
C ALA A 207 -20.39 -12.08 20.87
N ASP A 208 -20.42 -11.53 22.09
CA ASP A 208 -19.69 -10.30 22.43
C ASP A 208 -18.17 -10.51 22.37
N ASP A 209 -17.66 -11.64 22.85
CA ASP A 209 -16.22 -11.97 22.78
C ASP A 209 -15.76 -12.15 21.32
N ILE A 210 -16.57 -12.80 20.47
CA ILE A 210 -16.30 -12.94 19.03
C ILE A 210 -16.36 -11.57 18.34
N LEU A 211 -17.31 -10.72 18.70
CA LEU A 211 -17.46 -9.38 18.13
C LEU A 211 -16.27 -8.49 18.48
N LEU A 212 -15.76 -8.58 19.70
CA LEU A 212 -14.58 -7.85 20.16
C LEU A 212 -13.33 -8.27 19.37
N ILE A 213 -13.12 -9.57 19.20
CA ILE A 213 -12.01 -10.11 18.40
C ILE A 213 -12.16 -9.75 16.91
N ALA A 214 -13.37 -9.80 16.37
CA ALA A 214 -13.63 -9.38 14.99
C ALA A 214 -13.32 -7.89 14.78
N GLN A 215 -13.60 -7.04 15.77
CA GLN A 215 -13.25 -5.62 15.74
C GLN A 215 -11.73 -5.40 15.83
N GLU A 216 -11.03 -6.12 16.70
CA GLU A 216 -9.56 -6.09 16.78
C GLU A 216 -8.90 -6.56 15.47
N LEU A 217 -9.42 -7.63 14.87
CA LEU A 217 -8.96 -8.13 13.56
C LEU A 217 -9.28 -7.17 12.42
N LEU A 218 -10.40 -6.46 12.46
CA LEU A 218 -10.75 -5.41 11.49
C LEU A 218 -9.81 -4.21 11.57
N VAL A 219 -9.37 -3.83 12.78
CA VAL A 219 -8.36 -2.78 12.98
C VAL A 219 -7.01 -3.22 12.38
N LEU A 220 -6.56 -4.44 12.68
CA LEU A 220 -5.33 -5.01 12.12
C LEU A 220 -5.41 -5.18 10.58
N HIS A 221 -6.58 -5.55 10.05
CA HIS A 221 -6.79 -5.68 8.60
C HIS A 221 -6.78 -4.30 7.91
N ASN A 222 -7.38 -3.28 8.52
CA ASN A 222 -7.36 -1.92 7.97
C ASN A 222 -5.94 -1.33 7.92
N ASP A 223 -5.12 -1.55 8.95
CA ASP A 223 -3.69 -1.15 8.94
C ASP A 223 -2.87 -1.88 7.87
N SER A 224 -3.22 -3.15 7.58
CA SER A 224 -2.58 -3.96 6.54
C SER A 224 -3.03 -3.61 5.11
N THR A 225 -4.15 -2.88 4.95
CA THR A 225 -4.67 -2.44 3.63
C THR A 225 -4.23 -1.04 3.22
N ALA A 226 -3.66 -0.25 4.13
CA ALA A 226 -3.14 1.06 3.81
C ALA A 226 -1.88 0.92 2.94
N SER A 227 -1.93 1.44 1.71
CA SER A 227 -0.75 1.46 0.84
C SER A 227 0.41 2.18 1.52
N PRO A 228 1.64 1.65 1.46
CA PRO A 228 2.78 2.23 2.15
C PRO A 228 3.02 3.67 1.68
N THR A 229 3.32 4.56 2.60
CA THR A 229 3.54 5.99 2.29
C THR A 229 4.98 6.29 1.88
N SER A 230 5.93 5.40 2.20
CA SER A 230 7.35 5.59 1.92
C SER A 230 8.09 4.26 1.77
N CYS A 231 9.26 4.28 1.11
CA CYS A 231 10.15 3.13 1.04
C CYS A 231 10.66 2.70 2.42
N LYS A 232 10.79 3.65 3.36
CA LYS A 232 11.18 3.39 4.74
C LYS A 232 10.16 2.48 5.44
N GLN A 233 8.87 2.81 5.31
CA GLN A 233 7.78 1.99 5.85
C GLN A 233 7.80 0.57 5.25
N ILE A 234 8.01 0.45 3.94
CA ILE A 234 8.11 -0.87 3.29
C ILE A 234 9.28 -1.66 3.88
N LYS A 235 10.45 -1.05 4.03
CA LYS A 235 11.64 -1.72 4.57
C LYS A 235 11.45 -2.17 6.03
N GLU A 236 10.74 -1.39 6.83
CA GLU A 236 10.44 -1.71 8.23
C GLU A 236 9.43 -2.86 8.35
N GLN A 237 8.41 -2.88 7.49
CA GLN A 237 7.38 -3.93 7.47
C GLN A 237 7.87 -5.23 6.80
N GLN A 238 8.73 -5.10 5.79
CA GLN A 238 9.25 -6.20 4.99
C GLN A 238 10.77 -6.05 4.79
N PRO A 239 11.59 -6.46 5.78
CA PRO A 239 13.04 -6.28 5.75
C PRO A 239 13.75 -6.94 4.57
N ASN A 240 13.17 -7.99 3.99
CA ASN A 240 13.76 -8.77 2.90
C ASN A 240 13.39 -8.25 1.50
N CYS A 241 12.62 -7.16 1.40
CA CYS A 241 12.27 -6.60 0.09
C CYS A 241 13.51 -6.10 -0.67
N PRO A 242 13.63 -6.42 -1.99
CA PRO A 242 14.72 -5.95 -2.84
C PRO A 242 14.55 -4.47 -3.21
N SER A 243 15.61 -3.84 -3.74
CA SER A 243 15.47 -2.54 -4.37
C SER A 243 14.63 -2.65 -5.66
N GLY A 244 13.80 -1.64 -5.96
CA GLY A 244 12.91 -1.69 -7.11
C GLY A 244 11.88 -0.58 -7.11
N TYR A 245 10.95 -0.61 -8.08
CA TYR A 245 9.84 0.33 -8.14
C TYR A 245 8.64 -0.18 -7.32
N TYR A 246 8.15 0.67 -6.43
CA TYR A 246 7.02 0.40 -5.56
C TYR A 246 5.92 1.45 -5.75
N ILE A 247 4.69 1.06 -5.44
CA ILE A 247 3.54 1.97 -5.40
C ILE A 247 3.42 2.52 -3.98
N LEU A 248 3.49 3.84 -3.85
CA LEU A 248 3.39 4.57 -2.60
C LEU A 248 2.12 5.42 -2.55
N ALA A 249 1.51 5.49 -1.37
CA ALA A 249 0.42 6.44 -1.10
C ALA A 249 0.97 7.86 -0.94
N GLY A 250 0.37 8.81 -1.64
CA GLY A 250 0.57 10.24 -1.47
C GLY A 250 -0.76 10.95 -1.22
N THR A 251 -0.71 12.27 -0.98
CA THR A 251 -1.88 13.10 -0.66
C THR A 251 -2.96 13.12 -1.75
N ASN A 252 -2.56 13.01 -3.02
CA ASN A 252 -3.47 13.06 -4.18
C ASN A 252 -3.71 11.69 -4.84
N GLY A 253 -3.38 10.59 -4.14
CA GLY A 253 -3.48 9.23 -4.64
C GLY A 253 -2.16 8.48 -4.61
N THR A 254 -2.07 7.38 -5.33
CA THR A 254 -0.86 6.55 -5.38
C THR A 254 0.11 7.02 -6.46
N HIS A 255 1.40 6.91 -6.21
CA HIS A 255 2.45 7.18 -7.19
C HIS A 255 3.52 6.10 -7.15
N THR A 256 4.24 5.91 -8.25
CA THR A 256 5.34 4.95 -8.31
C THR A 256 6.66 5.65 -7.97
N ALA A 257 7.46 5.06 -7.08
CA ALA A 257 8.78 5.54 -6.74
C ALA A 257 9.79 4.39 -6.69
N TYR A 258 11.05 4.67 -7.01
CA TYR A 258 12.12 3.69 -6.83
C TYR A 258 12.56 3.69 -5.37
N CYS A 259 12.50 2.53 -4.74
CA CYS A 259 12.98 2.28 -3.39
C CYS A 259 14.33 1.60 -3.45
N ASN A 260 15.34 2.22 -2.84
CA ASN A 260 16.59 1.54 -2.56
C ASN A 260 16.53 0.89 -1.18
N MET A 261 16.45 -0.44 -1.17
CA MET A 261 16.36 -1.26 0.05
C MET A 261 17.73 -1.69 0.59
N GLY A 262 18.81 -1.36 -0.12
CA GLY A 262 20.20 -1.51 0.34
C GLY A 262 20.73 -0.29 1.12
N SER A 263 21.98 -0.35 1.55
CA SER A 263 22.64 0.77 2.24
C SER A 263 22.93 1.92 1.27
N LEU A 264 22.67 3.17 1.68
CA LEU A 264 23.10 4.39 1.00
C LEU A 264 23.57 5.41 2.04
N CYS A 265 24.66 6.12 1.73
CA CYS A 265 25.27 7.11 2.63
C CYS A 265 25.51 6.59 4.06
N GLY A 266 25.90 5.32 4.21
CA GLY A 266 26.14 4.68 5.51
C GLY A 266 24.88 4.37 6.34
N SER A 267 23.69 4.63 5.82
CA SER A 267 22.40 4.28 6.44
C SER A 267 21.77 3.09 5.73
N GLY A 268 21.09 2.21 6.47
CA GLY A 268 20.38 1.06 5.91
C GLY A 268 19.29 1.44 4.89
N GLY A 269 18.62 0.44 4.31
CA GLY A 269 17.62 0.62 3.25
C GLY A 269 16.38 1.44 3.60
N GLY A 270 15.47 1.51 2.63
CA GLY A 270 14.22 2.27 2.74
C GLY A 270 14.32 3.69 2.17
N TRP A 271 15.27 3.92 1.27
CA TRP A 271 15.49 5.21 0.63
C TRP A 271 14.55 5.39 -0.56
N THR A 272 13.82 6.51 -0.60
CA THR A 272 12.91 6.82 -1.72
C THR A 272 13.56 7.78 -2.71
N ARG A 273 13.68 7.39 -3.99
CA ARG A 273 14.28 8.25 -5.03
C ARG A 273 13.30 9.34 -5.46
N LEU A 274 13.70 10.60 -5.30
CA LEU A 274 12.92 11.77 -5.75
C LEU A 274 13.37 12.31 -7.10
N ALA A 275 14.66 12.17 -7.42
CA ALA A 275 15.24 12.70 -8.64
C ALA A 275 16.14 11.66 -9.29
N TYR A 276 16.05 11.54 -10.62
CA TYR A 276 16.91 10.73 -11.43
C TYR A 276 17.10 11.38 -12.81
N LEU A 277 18.34 11.39 -13.29
CA LEU A 277 18.72 11.72 -14.65
C LEU A 277 19.97 10.91 -14.98
N ASP A 278 19.97 10.30 -16.15
CA ASP A 278 21.13 9.65 -16.74
C ASP A 278 21.15 9.95 -18.23
N MET A 279 22.02 10.88 -18.64
CA MET A 279 22.13 11.31 -20.02
C MET A 279 22.94 10.34 -20.90
N THR A 280 23.51 9.27 -20.33
CA THR A 280 24.07 8.16 -21.12
C THR A 280 22.94 7.38 -21.79
N ASP A 281 21.74 7.35 -21.18
CA ASP A 281 20.53 6.86 -21.81
C ASP A 281 20.04 7.86 -22.86
N ALA A 282 20.17 7.47 -24.13
CA ALA A 282 19.77 8.26 -25.30
C ALA A 282 18.28 8.66 -25.29
N THR A 283 17.43 7.95 -24.53
CA THR A 283 15.99 8.22 -24.45
C THR A 283 15.64 9.32 -23.44
N GLN A 284 16.53 9.63 -22.51
CA GLN A 284 16.31 10.70 -21.53
C GLN A 284 16.52 12.07 -22.14
N ASN A 285 15.69 13.03 -21.70
CA ASN A 285 15.75 14.43 -22.12
C ASN A 285 16.07 15.33 -20.94
N CYS A 286 16.64 16.50 -21.22
CA CYS A 286 16.91 17.47 -20.17
C CYS A 286 15.61 17.93 -19.48
N PRO A 287 15.66 18.17 -18.16
CA PRO A 287 14.52 18.71 -17.43
C PRO A 287 14.05 20.05 -18.00
N SER A 288 12.79 20.40 -17.77
CA SER A 288 12.22 21.67 -18.23
C SER A 288 13.09 22.86 -17.79
N GLY A 289 13.39 23.74 -18.74
CA GLY A 289 14.26 24.92 -18.54
C GLY A 289 15.73 24.68 -18.84
N PHE A 290 16.20 23.42 -18.83
CA PHE A 290 17.55 23.06 -19.21
C PHE A 290 17.68 22.87 -20.73
N THR A 291 18.87 23.09 -21.26
CA THR A 291 19.24 22.85 -22.66
C THR A 291 20.27 21.75 -22.75
N ILE A 292 20.18 20.95 -23.82
CA ILE A 292 21.11 19.87 -24.09
C ILE A 292 22.45 20.42 -24.58
N TYR A 293 23.52 19.99 -23.91
CA TYR A 293 24.88 20.03 -24.41
C TYR A 293 25.17 18.69 -25.07
N HIS A 294 25.75 18.74 -26.28
CA HIS A 294 26.16 17.55 -27.00
C HIS A 294 27.49 17.82 -27.69
N SER A 295 28.57 17.34 -27.09
CA SER A 295 29.94 17.50 -27.58
C SER A 295 30.80 16.37 -27.03
N GLY A 296 31.86 15.97 -27.76
CA GLY A 296 32.80 14.95 -27.30
C GLY A 296 32.18 13.58 -26.99
N GLY A 297 31.02 13.25 -27.57
CA GLY A 297 30.27 12.03 -27.25
C GLY A 297 29.49 12.07 -25.93
N VAL A 298 29.52 13.21 -25.22
CA VAL A 298 28.81 13.42 -23.96
C VAL A 298 27.53 14.20 -24.20
N ARG A 299 26.46 13.77 -23.52
CA ARG A 299 25.21 14.52 -23.38
C ARG A 299 25.08 15.02 -21.96
N ALA A 300 24.75 16.29 -21.79
CA ALA A 300 24.54 16.90 -20.48
C ALA A 300 23.48 18.01 -20.55
N CYS A 301 22.97 18.43 -19.40
CA CYS A 301 21.89 19.40 -19.27
C CYS A 301 22.37 20.62 -18.53
N GLY A 302 22.44 21.74 -19.24
CA GLY A 302 22.88 23.02 -18.69
C GLY A 302 21.87 24.13 -18.95
N LYS A 303 22.31 25.36 -18.75
CA LYS A 303 21.53 26.57 -18.98
C LYS A 303 21.34 26.84 -20.47
N SER A 304 20.16 27.33 -20.83
CA SER A 304 19.89 27.89 -22.16
C SER A 304 20.45 29.31 -22.33
N SER A 305 20.58 30.06 -21.24
CA SER A 305 20.76 31.51 -21.27
C SER A 305 22.23 31.93 -21.30
N SER A 306 22.59 32.83 -22.21
CA SER A 306 23.87 33.55 -22.22
C SER A 306 23.92 34.67 -21.17
N ARG A 307 23.30 34.49 -20.00
CA ARG A 307 23.26 35.47 -18.91
C ARG A 307 23.55 34.77 -17.59
N GLY A 308 24.16 35.52 -16.66
CA GLY A 308 24.28 35.12 -15.26
C GLY A 308 22.92 34.84 -14.64
N GLY A 309 22.86 33.87 -13.73
CA GLY A 309 21.65 33.40 -13.06
C GLY A 309 21.64 31.89 -12.87
N CYS A 310 20.50 31.37 -12.41
CA CYS A 310 20.29 29.94 -12.22
C CYS A 310 19.12 29.43 -13.07
N VAL A 311 19.25 28.22 -13.59
CA VAL A 311 18.13 27.39 -14.03
C VAL A 311 17.86 26.36 -12.93
N SER A 312 16.59 26.00 -12.68
CA SER A 312 16.25 25.02 -11.65
C SER A 312 15.14 24.07 -12.03
N VAL A 313 15.17 22.89 -11.40
CA VAL A 313 14.12 21.89 -11.43
C VAL A 313 13.78 21.49 -9.99
N LYS A 314 12.49 21.33 -9.70
CA LYS A 314 11.97 20.94 -8.38
C LYS A 314 11.37 19.54 -8.44
N PHE A 315 11.71 18.72 -7.46
CA PHE A 315 11.26 17.36 -7.28
C PHE A 315 10.37 17.29 -6.04
N SER A 316 9.09 17.02 -6.25
CA SER A 316 8.12 16.83 -5.17
C SER A 316 8.52 15.65 -4.29
N SER A 317 8.43 15.81 -2.97
CA SER A 317 8.52 14.69 -2.03
C SER A 317 7.28 13.78 -2.07
N ASN A 318 6.21 14.20 -2.74
CA ASN A 318 4.90 13.54 -2.75
C ASN A 318 4.36 13.28 -1.33
N SER A 319 4.61 14.23 -0.43
CA SER A 319 4.22 14.17 0.99
C SER A 319 4.95 13.11 1.82
N ILE A 320 6.03 12.55 1.29
CA ILE A 320 6.95 11.72 2.08
C ILE A 320 7.65 12.61 3.09
N SER A 321 7.49 12.27 4.37
CA SER A 321 8.21 12.92 5.47
C SER A 321 9.61 12.34 5.57
N TYR A 322 10.63 13.18 5.52
CA TYR A 322 12.03 12.75 5.53
C TYR A 322 12.90 13.64 6.41
N SER A 323 13.96 13.07 6.99
CA SER A 323 15.02 13.80 7.70
C SER A 323 16.41 13.57 7.13
N GLN A 324 16.56 12.65 6.17
CA GLN A 324 17.82 12.41 5.50
C GLN A 324 17.72 12.61 3.99
N ILE A 325 18.79 13.12 3.39
CA ILE A 325 18.96 13.24 1.94
C ILE A 325 20.29 12.60 1.57
N CYS A 326 20.28 11.70 0.61
CA CYS A 326 21.47 11.07 0.06
C CYS A 326 21.42 11.17 -1.46
N GLY A 327 22.50 11.57 -2.11
CA GLY A 327 22.50 11.66 -3.56
C GLY A 327 23.89 11.86 -4.14
N ARG A 328 23.97 11.79 -5.45
CA ARG A 328 25.18 12.13 -6.22
C ARG A 328 24.79 12.87 -7.48
N VAL A 329 25.68 13.74 -7.94
CA VAL A 329 25.52 14.52 -9.16
C VAL A 329 26.85 14.48 -9.90
N THR A 330 26.80 14.22 -11.20
CA THR A 330 27.97 14.32 -12.09
C THR A 330 27.66 15.35 -13.15
N GLY A 331 28.61 16.24 -13.38
CA GLY A 331 28.52 17.26 -14.40
C GLY A 331 29.82 17.45 -15.14
N TYR A 332 29.89 18.53 -15.90
CA TYR A 332 31.09 18.91 -16.65
C TYR A 332 31.28 20.41 -16.57
N GLN A 333 32.52 20.85 -16.67
CA GLN A 333 32.83 22.28 -16.75
C GLN A 333 32.62 22.77 -18.19
N TYR A 334 32.00 23.94 -18.34
CA TYR A 334 31.89 24.64 -19.61
C TYR A 334 32.35 26.09 -19.45
N GLY A 335 33.36 26.49 -20.22
CA GLY A 335 33.90 27.85 -20.18
C GLY A 335 34.70 28.16 -18.91
N TYR A 336 34.63 29.42 -18.46
CA TYR A 336 35.55 30.05 -17.49
C TYR A 336 34.94 30.21 -16.09
N VAL A 337 34.51 29.13 -15.46
CA VAL A 337 33.83 29.21 -14.15
C VAL A 337 34.72 29.81 -13.06
N ASP A 338 34.14 30.63 -12.19
CA ASP A 338 34.80 31.36 -11.08
C ASP A 338 34.59 30.73 -9.69
N THR A 339 34.03 29.52 -9.61
CA THR A 339 33.74 28.77 -8.36
C THR A 339 32.67 29.40 -7.46
N LEU A 340 32.92 30.54 -6.82
CA LEU A 340 32.06 31.15 -5.80
C LEU A 340 31.86 32.65 -6.00
N ASN A 341 30.65 33.12 -5.70
CA ASN A 341 30.33 34.55 -5.65
C ASN A 341 29.85 34.96 -4.25
N TYR A 342 30.75 35.58 -3.50
CA TYR A 342 30.58 35.91 -2.07
C TYR A 342 29.52 36.97 -1.76
N TYR A 343 29.12 37.77 -2.76
CA TYR A 343 28.14 38.84 -2.57
C TYR A 343 26.69 38.33 -2.61
N TYR A 344 26.50 37.06 -2.94
CA TYR A 344 25.20 36.46 -3.19
C TYR A 344 24.80 35.49 -2.08
N GLY A 345 23.52 35.56 -1.71
CA GLY A 345 22.88 34.62 -0.80
C GLY A 345 22.32 33.39 -1.52
N ILE A 346 21.69 32.49 -0.76
CA ILE A 346 21.16 31.22 -1.26
C ILE A 346 20.18 31.37 -2.43
N ASP A 347 19.45 32.48 -2.53
CA ASP A 347 18.48 32.69 -3.62
C ASP A 347 19.13 33.20 -4.93
N SER A 348 20.37 33.66 -4.86
CA SER A 348 21.15 34.24 -5.97
C SER A 348 22.13 33.20 -6.57
N PRO A 349 22.76 33.45 -7.73
CA PRO A 349 23.80 32.56 -8.30
C PRO A 349 25.11 32.69 -7.50
N TYR A 350 25.12 32.18 -6.27
CA TYR A 350 26.26 32.28 -5.35
C TYR A 350 27.41 31.31 -5.66
N VAL A 351 27.16 30.35 -6.55
CA VAL A 351 28.09 29.30 -6.97
C VAL A 351 28.06 29.19 -8.49
N GLU A 352 29.22 28.96 -9.07
CA GLU A 352 29.40 28.46 -10.43
C GLU A 352 29.37 26.94 -10.35
N GLY A 353 28.23 26.33 -10.67
CA GLY A 353 28.01 24.90 -10.41
C GLY A 353 26.56 24.56 -10.07
N VAL A 354 26.39 23.53 -9.25
CA VAL A 354 25.08 23.01 -8.84
C VAL A 354 24.80 23.33 -7.37
N SER A 355 23.63 23.90 -7.10
CA SER A 355 23.11 24.12 -5.75
C SER A 355 21.89 23.20 -5.52
N ILE A 356 22.01 22.29 -4.56
CA ILE A 356 20.90 21.46 -4.08
C ILE A 356 20.29 22.14 -2.87
N THR A 357 18.99 22.39 -2.93
CA THR A 357 18.24 23.09 -1.88
C THR A 357 16.90 22.41 -1.62
N ARG A 358 16.21 22.81 -0.55
CA ARG A 358 14.87 22.32 -0.23
C ARG A 358 13.95 23.43 0.24
N GLY A 359 12.65 23.24 0.01
CA GLY A 359 11.59 24.03 0.63
C GLY A 359 11.50 25.49 0.19
N SER A 360 10.55 26.20 0.82
CA SER A 360 10.31 27.64 0.65
C SER A 360 9.91 28.25 2.00
N PRO A 361 10.75 29.10 2.64
CA PRO A 361 11.99 29.68 2.11
C PRO A 361 13.06 28.63 1.84
N ARG A 362 13.94 28.94 0.89
CA ARG A 362 14.97 28.03 0.40
C ARG A 362 15.97 27.71 1.52
N GLN A 363 16.23 26.42 1.73
CA GLN A 363 17.23 25.93 2.68
C GLN A 363 18.34 25.18 1.93
N HIS A 364 19.58 25.34 2.39
CA HIS A 364 20.74 24.71 1.77
C HIS A 364 20.79 23.21 2.09
N VAL A 365 21.00 22.38 1.07
CA VAL A 365 21.29 20.96 1.21
C VAL A 365 22.76 20.75 0.87
N TRP A 366 23.18 20.94 -0.39
CA TRP A 366 24.56 20.71 -0.80
C TRP A 366 24.96 21.66 -1.92
N THR A 367 26.25 22.02 -1.99
CA THR A 367 26.80 22.82 -3.08
C THR A 367 27.85 22.00 -3.84
N LEU A 368 27.73 21.89 -5.16
CA LEU A 368 28.74 21.27 -6.02
C LEU A 368 29.36 22.37 -6.88
N MET A 369 30.58 22.76 -6.56
CA MET A 369 31.27 23.89 -7.16
C MET A 369 32.12 23.43 -8.34
N ALA A 370 32.03 24.10 -9.47
CA ALA A 370 32.98 23.93 -10.56
C ALA A 370 34.16 24.89 -10.34
N GLY A 371 35.34 24.32 -10.11
CA GLY A 371 36.58 25.05 -9.93
C GLY A 371 37.11 25.64 -11.23
N ILE A 372 37.90 26.72 -11.13
CA ILE A 372 38.47 27.40 -12.32
C ILE A 372 39.35 26.46 -13.15
N ASN A 373 40.33 25.82 -12.51
CA ASN A 373 41.26 24.85 -13.08
C ASN A 373 41.99 24.03 -12.00
N GLN A 374 42.69 22.96 -12.39
CA GLN A 374 43.40 22.08 -11.45
C GLN A 374 44.75 22.63 -10.94
N VAL A 375 45.24 23.75 -11.48
CA VAL A 375 46.61 24.26 -11.23
C VAL A 375 46.68 25.49 -10.33
N LEU A 376 45.55 26.12 -10.02
CA LEU A 376 45.48 27.24 -9.08
C LEU A 376 44.97 26.78 -7.71
N SER A 377 45.64 27.22 -6.64
CA SER A 377 45.19 26.95 -5.27
C SER A 377 43.84 27.62 -4.97
N GLY A 378 43.54 28.74 -5.62
CA GLY A 378 42.27 29.44 -5.49
C GLY A 378 41.14 28.90 -6.38
N SER A 379 41.28 27.75 -7.03
CA SER A 379 40.18 27.19 -7.84
C SER A 379 39.09 26.56 -6.99
N CYS A 380 39.42 25.98 -5.85
CA CYS A 380 38.46 25.36 -4.95
C CYS A 380 38.77 25.71 -3.49
N PRO A 381 37.76 25.81 -2.61
CA PRO A 381 38.00 26.05 -1.17
C PRO A 381 38.82 24.97 -0.49
N CYS A 382 38.72 23.73 -0.95
CA CYS A 382 39.44 22.57 -0.43
C CYS A 382 40.83 22.38 -1.04
N ASN A 383 41.24 23.16 -2.05
CA ASN A 383 42.55 22.99 -2.68
C ASN A 383 43.69 23.22 -1.68
N ASN A 384 44.79 22.49 -1.88
CA ASN A 384 45.99 22.68 -1.09
C ASN A 384 46.52 24.12 -1.25
N GLY A 385 46.69 24.82 -0.13
CA GLY A 385 47.08 26.23 -0.11
C GLY A 385 45.97 27.22 -0.51
N SER A 386 44.71 26.78 -0.61
CA SER A 386 43.58 27.67 -0.82
C SER A 386 43.35 28.58 0.40
N THR A 387 42.97 29.83 0.13
CA THR A 387 42.52 30.79 1.15
C THR A 387 41.04 31.14 0.98
N LEU A 388 40.37 30.50 0.00
CA LEU A 388 38.95 30.70 -0.23
C LEU A 388 38.16 30.12 0.94
N SER A 389 37.29 30.94 1.51
CA SER A 389 36.25 30.47 2.43
C SER A 389 34.97 30.18 1.65
N VAL A 390 34.00 29.55 2.30
CA VAL A 390 32.64 29.38 1.76
C VAL A 390 31.68 30.24 2.58
N GLN A 391 30.55 30.63 2.00
CA GLN A 391 29.48 31.31 2.74
C GLN A 391 29.01 30.43 3.90
N SER A 392 28.63 31.06 5.02
CA SER A 392 28.33 30.36 6.28
C SER A 392 27.22 29.31 6.16
N PHE A 393 26.23 29.51 5.27
CA PHE A 393 25.14 28.55 5.05
C PHE A 393 25.59 27.27 4.33
N ILE A 394 26.73 27.31 3.63
CA ILE A 394 27.32 26.14 2.96
C ILE A 394 27.97 25.24 4.01
N GLY A 395 28.83 25.84 4.85
CA GLY A 395 29.63 25.11 5.84
C GLY A 395 30.46 24.01 5.16
N ASN A 396 30.44 22.79 5.71
CA ASN A 396 31.20 21.65 5.16
C ASN A 396 30.42 20.85 4.09
N ASN A 397 29.28 21.36 3.62
CA ASN A 397 28.33 20.59 2.80
C ASN A 397 28.50 20.95 1.33
N TYR A 398 29.70 20.71 0.83
CA TYR A 398 30.05 20.98 -0.55
C TYR A 398 31.04 19.98 -1.11
N PHE A 399 31.02 19.85 -2.43
CA PHE A 399 32.12 19.31 -3.23
C PHE A 399 32.62 20.42 -4.15
N CYS A 400 33.90 20.36 -4.51
CA CYS A 400 34.47 21.27 -5.49
C CYS A 400 35.44 20.50 -6.37
N GLU A 401 35.33 20.68 -7.67
CA GLU A 401 36.18 20.00 -8.64
C GLU A 401 36.26 20.80 -9.94
N SER A 402 37.35 20.67 -10.68
CA SER A 402 37.64 21.37 -11.92
C SER A 402 37.98 20.37 -13.03
N GLY A 403 37.28 20.48 -14.15
CA GLY A 403 37.54 19.69 -15.35
C GLY A 403 38.68 20.22 -16.23
N VAL A 404 39.32 21.32 -15.83
CA VAL A 404 40.35 22.00 -16.63
C VAL A 404 41.75 21.71 -16.10
N PRO A 405 42.58 20.91 -16.80
CA PRO A 405 43.88 20.47 -16.29
C PRO A 405 44.98 21.54 -16.34
N ASN A 406 44.70 22.73 -16.88
CA ASN A 406 45.70 23.78 -17.12
C ASN A 406 45.15 25.19 -16.79
N SER A 407 46.01 26.21 -16.80
CA SER A 407 45.65 27.56 -16.35
C SER A 407 44.79 28.37 -17.32
N SER A 408 44.46 27.85 -18.51
CA SER A 408 43.80 28.61 -19.57
C SER A 408 42.58 27.84 -20.07
N PRO A 409 41.41 28.02 -19.42
CA PRO A 409 40.17 27.46 -19.92
C PRO A 409 39.87 27.94 -21.35
N SER A 410 39.05 27.19 -22.05
CA SER A 410 38.57 27.46 -23.40
C SER A 410 37.05 27.36 -23.37
N GLN A 411 36.39 28.00 -24.34
CA GLN A 411 34.94 28.00 -24.47
C GLN A 411 34.41 26.66 -25.02
N ILE A 412 34.68 25.57 -24.31
CA ILE A 412 34.32 24.20 -24.69
C ILE A 412 33.72 23.46 -23.48
N LEU A 413 33.07 22.33 -23.77
CA LEU A 413 32.67 21.37 -22.74
C LEU A 413 33.87 20.45 -22.45
N TYR A 414 34.35 20.47 -21.22
CA TYR A 414 35.45 19.62 -20.78
C TYR A 414 34.95 18.23 -20.45
N THR A 415 34.92 17.33 -21.44
CA THR A 415 34.30 15.99 -21.31
C THR A 415 35.23 14.91 -20.76
N SER A 416 36.55 15.17 -20.73
CA SER A 416 37.55 14.18 -20.31
C SER A 416 37.62 14.00 -18.80
N ASP A 417 37.08 14.94 -18.04
CA ASP A 417 37.20 15.00 -16.59
C ASP A 417 35.84 15.44 -15.99
N PRO A 418 34.96 14.48 -15.66
CA PRO A 418 33.67 14.77 -15.06
C PRO A 418 33.81 15.43 -13.69
N LEU A 419 32.95 16.38 -13.39
CA LEU A 419 32.92 17.05 -12.10
C LEU A 419 32.18 16.23 -11.05
N TRP A 420 32.71 16.28 -9.83
CA TRP A 420 32.17 15.77 -8.57
C TRP A 420 32.07 14.26 -8.48
N ASP A 421 32.88 13.54 -9.26
CA ASP A 421 32.99 12.09 -9.22
C ASP A 421 34.14 11.60 -8.30
N GLY A 422 35.00 12.53 -7.85
CA GLY A 422 36.14 12.26 -6.99
C GLY A 422 37.34 11.64 -7.73
N GLN A 423 37.43 11.80 -9.04
CA GLN A 423 38.47 11.24 -9.90
C GLN A 423 39.08 12.32 -10.79
N GLY A 424 40.23 12.05 -11.43
CA GLY A 424 40.84 13.00 -12.37
C GLY A 424 41.50 14.23 -11.74
N CYS A 425 41.56 14.29 -10.41
CA CYS A 425 41.98 15.47 -9.66
C CYS A 425 43.49 15.72 -9.69
N GLY A 426 43.86 16.97 -9.95
CA GLY A 426 45.25 17.44 -9.89
C GLY A 426 45.84 17.43 -8.48
N SER A 427 47.15 17.64 -8.37
CA SER A 427 47.85 17.62 -7.06
C SER A 427 47.34 18.65 -6.06
N LEU A 428 46.89 19.83 -6.53
CA LEU A 428 46.29 20.86 -5.68
C LEU A 428 44.86 20.52 -5.27
N GLU A 429 44.13 19.80 -6.11
CA GLU A 429 42.73 19.42 -5.92
C GLU A 429 42.56 18.10 -5.17
N SER A 430 43.64 17.34 -5.00
CA SER A 430 43.65 16.08 -4.26
C SER A 430 42.86 16.10 -2.94
N PRO A 431 42.89 17.16 -2.09
CA PRO A 431 42.07 17.18 -0.88
C PRO A 431 40.56 17.27 -1.16
N CYS A 432 40.15 17.90 -2.26
CA CYS A 432 38.75 17.99 -2.69
C CYS A 432 38.16 16.64 -3.11
N CYS A 433 39.00 15.76 -3.66
CA CYS A 433 38.59 14.44 -4.14
C CYS A 433 38.74 13.33 -3.10
N ASN A 434 39.46 13.63 -2.01
CA ASN A 434 39.61 12.74 -0.87
C ASN A 434 38.66 13.11 0.28
N VAL A 435 37.58 13.85 0.00
CA VAL A 435 36.57 14.16 1.01
C VAL A 435 35.71 12.92 1.31
N PRO A 436 35.33 12.68 2.58
CA PRO A 436 34.49 11.54 2.92
C PRO A 436 33.16 11.57 2.17
N GLY A 437 32.79 10.44 1.58
CA GLY A 437 31.47 10.22 0.96
C GLY A 437 31.40 10.50 -0.54
N ILE A 438 32.31 11.28 -1.14
CA ILE A 438 32.30 11.56 -2.60
C ILE A 438 32.30 10.22 -3.39
N PRO A 439 31.43 10.05 -4.41
CA PRO A 439 30.56 11.04 -5.06
C PRO A 439 29.20 11.28 -4.37
N TRP A 440 28.93 10.63 -3.24
CA TRP A 440 27.67 10.71 -2.51
C TRP A 440 27.69 11.79 -1.43
N PHE A 441 26.85 12.82 -1.60
CA PHE A 441 26.55 13.74 -0.53
C PHE A 441 25.50 13.17 0.42
N HIS A 442 25.65 13.45 1.71
CA HIS A 442 24.70 13.04 2.75
C HIS A 442 24.35 14.23 3.65
N ARG A 443 23.05 14.46 3.82
CA ARG A 443 22.52 15.40 4.81
C ARG A 443 21.60 14.67 5.77
N ASP A 444 21.93 14.77 7.05
CA ASP A 444 21.12 14.24 8.14
C ASP A 444 20.66 15.41 9.03
N TYR A 445 19.34 15.61 9.10
CA TYR A 445 18.69 16.62 9.95
C TYR A 445 18.24 16.04 11.30
N GLY A 446 18.68 14.82 11.65
CA GLY A 446 18.34 14.13 12.89
C GLY A 446 16.87 13.76 12.95
N SER A 447 16.19 14.17 14.02
CA SER A 447 14.75 13.97 14.21
C SER A 447 13.88 14.99 13.49
N THR A 448 14.46 16.04 12.90
CA THR A 448 13.70 17.09 12.21
C THR A 448 13.30 16.60 10.83
N THR A 449 12.01 16.36 10.65
CA THR A 449 11.45 15.92 9.37
C THR A 449 10.81 17.07 8.60
N THR A 450 10.74 16.93 7.28
CA THR A 450 10.01 17.82 6.39
C THR A 450 9.38 17.03 5.24
N THR A 451 8.44 17.66 4.54
CA THR A 451 7.89 17.19 3.27
C THR A 451 8.23 18.13 2.12
N ASP A 452 9.23 18.99 2.31
CA ASP A 452 9.68 19.95 1.30
C ASP A 452 10.09 19.27 -0.02
N TYR A 453 9.93 19.98 -1.13
CA TYR A 453 10.55 19.55 -2.38
C TYR A 453 12.08 19.65 -2.29
N ILE A 454 12.77 18.87 -3.11
CA ILE A 454 14.19 19.09 -3.42
C ILE A 454 14.31 19.89 -4.70
N GLU A 455 15.19 20.88 -4.74
CA GLU A 455 15.47 21.69 -5.92
C GLU A 455 16.94 21.53 -6.30
N LEU A 456 17.17 21.19 -7.57
CA LEU A 456 18.49 21.23 -8.20
C LEU A 456 18.56 22.51 -9.03
N ARG A 457 19.62 23.30 -8.82
CA ARG A 457 19.86 24.56 -9.54
C ARG A 457 21.23 24.52 -10.19
N ALA A 458 21.32 24.73 -11.50
CA ALA A 458 22.59 25.01 -12.16
C ALA A 458 22.75 26.52 -12.30
N CYS A 459 23.82 27.06 -11.74
CA CYS A 459 24.03 28.49 -11.55
C CYS A 459 25.39 28.91 -12.12
N THR A 460 25.43 30.10 -12.72
CA THR A 460 26.66 30.84 -13.04
C THR A 460 26.42 32.32 -12.81
N SER A 461 27.47 33.08 -12.51
CA SER A 461 27.39 34.49 -12.21
C SER A 461 27.39 35.36 -13.47
N ILE A 462 28.04 34.88 -14.54
CA ILE A 462 28.11 35.58 -15.83
C ILE A 462 27.73 34.68 -17.03
N SER A 463 27.88 35.24 -18.23
CA SER A 463 27.56 34.60 -19.51
C SER A 463 28.76 33.87 -20.08
N GLY A 464 28.54 32.71 -20.73
CA GLY A 464 29.64 31.94 -21.32
C GLY A 464 30.22 30.91 -20.36
N GLU A 465 29.62 30.74 -19.19
CA GLU A 465 29.96 29.71 -18.22
C GLU A 465 28.77 28.80 -18.00
N ASP A 466 29.06 27.54 -17.72
CA ASP A 466 28.05 26.60 -17.26
C ASP A 466 28.69 25.41 -16.53
N SER A 467 27.85 24.66 -15.85
CA SER A 467 28.22 23.35 -15.30
C SER A 467 27.14 22.32 -15.63
N PRO A 468 27.03 21.89 -16.91
CA PRO A 468 25.96 21.01 -17.35
C PRO A 468 26.02 19.66 -16.62
N VAL A 469 24.87 19.17 -16.15
CA VAL A 469 24.76 17.90 -15.43
C VAL A 469 24.42 16.76 -16.38
N SER A 470 25.16 15.66 -16.31
CA SER A 470 24.88 14.44 -17.10
C SER A 470 24.19 13.37 -16.27
N TYR A 471 24.40 13.39 -14.96
CA TYR A 471 23.83 12.39 -14.07
C TYR A 471 23.42 13.02 -12.75
N TYR A 472 22.28 12.61 -12.21
CA TYR A 472 22.00 12.74 -10.79
C TYR A 472 21.05 11.66 -10.32
N GLU A 473 21.21 11.28 -9.05
CA GLU A 473 20.18 10.57 -8.31
C GLU A 473 20.11 11.10 -6.89
N ILE A 474 18.90 11.38 -6.42
CA ILE A 474 18.66 11.97 -5.09
C ILE A 474 17.55 11.21 -4.40
N TYR A 475 17.85 10.75 -3.19
CA TYR A 475 16.98 9.98 -2.32
C TYR A 475 16.69 10.71 -1.02
N VAL A 476 15.54 10.40 -0.45
CA VAL A 476 15.13 10.84 0.89
C VAL A 476 14.71 9.67 1.77
N LYS A 477 14.85 9.82 3.09
CA LYS A 477 14.49 8.81 4.08
C LYS A 477 14.02 9.43 5.40
#